data_AF-A0A7V5D1N1-F1
#
_entry.id   AF-A0A7V5D1N1-F1
#
_cell.length_a   1.000
_cell.length_b   1.000
_cell.length_c   1.000
_cell.angle_alpha   90.00
_cell.angle_beta   90.00
_cell.angle_gamma   90.00
#
_symmetry.space_group_name_H-M   'P 1'
#
loop_
_entity.id
_entity.type
_entity.pdbx_description
1 polymer ?
#
loop_
_entity_poly.entity_id
_entity_poly.type
_entity_poly.pdbx_seq_one_letter_code
_entity_poly.pdbx_strand_id
1 'polypeptide(L)'
;MKRWEVAVKVGEVYTGKLKIVDAQVALEIAVNLGAPREVIDFFVKKFIEKGLLSTALWAAKLGASPEVLEELTEACILDGWVVGSQEAARLRGRALSTEETERLLRCAIFQCSLNDVEEALRLLKRRLAPQELTELVKIWWDAGWIYGCWIAMKKFGAPLELVESFLEGCIQEGYVELVEEITRVMGKELTREEIERLISNCLRKGELKSAQKAAKLIPRELTLDELKYLNNVLNGQ
;
A
#
# COMPACT_ATOMS: atom_id res chain seq x y z
N MET A 1 -12.41 18.65 -41.85
CA MET A 1 -12.06 17.92 -40.61
C MET A 1 -10.62 17.48 -40.75
N LYS A 2 -9.73 17.95 -39.86
CA LYS A 2 -8.33 17.51 -39.86
C LYS A 2 -8.29 16.03 -39.43
N ARG A 3 -7.33 15.25 -39.95
CA ARG A 3 -7.27 13.80 -39.72
C ARG A 3 -7.17 13.43 -38.22
N TRP A 4 -6.53 14.27 -37.41
CA TRP A 4 -6.46 14.06 -35.97
C TRP A 4 -7.80 14.33 -35.23
N GLU A 5 -8.68 15.20 -35.74
CA GLU A 5 -9.99 15.49 -35.11
C GLU A 5 -10.90 14.25 -35.12
N VAL A 6 -10.76 13.38 -36.13
CA VAL A 6 -11.46 12.09 -36.19
C VAL A 6 -10.93 11.16 -35.10
N ALA A 7 -9.61 11.06 -34.95
CA ALA A 7 -8.99 10.23 -33.91
C ALA A 7 -9.34 10.72 -32.49
N VAL A 8 -9.42 12.04 -32.28
CA VAL A 8 -9.86 12.64 -31.00
C VAL A 8 -11.32 12.35 -30.74
N LYS A 9 -12.23 12.57 -31.70
CA LYS A 9 -13.65 12.24 -31.53
C LYS A 9 -13.88 10.76 -31.25
N VAL A 10 -13.11 9.89 -31.91
CA VAL A 10 -13.06 8.47 -31.61
C VAL A 10 -12.64 8.32 -30.14
N GLY A 11 -11.48 8.82 -29.72
CA GLY A 11 -11.01 8.75 -28.33
C GLY A 11 -11.97 9.34 -27.28
N GLU A 12 -12.63 10.47 -27.55
CA GLU A 12 -13.64 11.11 -26.69
C GLU A 12 -14.86 10.22 -26.49
N VAL A 13 -15.37 9.61 -27.56
CA VAL A 13 -16.46 8.62 -27.48
C VAL A 13 -16.02 7.40 -26.65
N TYR A 14 -14.75 6.98 -26.76
CA TYR A 14 -14.22 5.83 -26.00
C TYR A 14 -13.93 6.14 -24.54
N THR A 15 -13.47 7.35 -24.19
CA THR A 15 -13.28 7.76 -22.78
C THR A 15 -14.58 7.82 -21.99
N GLY A 16 -15.75 7.85 -22.62
CA GLY A 16 -17.04 7.72 -21.94
C GLY A 16 -17.53 6.28 -21.71
N LYS A 17 -17.11 5.29 -22.52
CA LYS A 17 -17.79 3.97 -22.58
C LYS A 17 -16.95 2.70 -22.82
N LEU A 18 -15.63 2.72 -23.11
CA LEU A 18 -14.84 1.47 -23.30
C LEU A 18 -13.31 1.59 -23.03
N LYS A 19 -12.58 0.47 -23.17
CA LYS A 19 -11.30 0.06 -22.56
C LYS A 19 -10.12 1.04 -22.75
N ILE A 20 -9.25 1.13 -21.75
CA ILE A 20 -8.03 1.96 -21.69
C ILE A 20 -7.15 1.83 -22.96
N VAL A 21 -7.06 0.61 -23.50
CA VAL A 21 -6.27 0.29 -24.70
C VAL A 21 -6.74 1.09 -25.93
N ASP A 22 -8.05 1.29 -26.09
CA ASP A 22 -8.61 2.01 -27.24
C ASP A 22 -8.26 3.51 -27.18
N ALA A 23 -8.22 4.08 -25.97
CA ALA A 23 -7.85 5.48 -25.75
C ALA A 23 -6.34 5.73 -25.98
N GLN A 24 -5.48 4.78 -25.60
CA GLN A 24 -4.04 4.87 -25.87
C GLN A 24 -3.74 4.85 -27.38
N VAL A 25 -4.31 3.89 -28.11
CA VAL A 25 -4.14 3.77 -29.56
C VAL A 25 -4.66 5.02 -30.29
N ALA A 26 -5.81 5.54 -29.88
CA ALA A 26 -6.37 6.77 -30.46
C ALA A 26 -5.46 7.98 -30.26
N LEU A 27 -4.88 8.16 -29.06
CA LEU A 27 -3.96 9.24 -28.77
C LEU A 27 -2.66 9.12 -29.58
N GLU A 28 -2.08 7.93 -29.67
CA GLU A 28 -0.86 7.70 -30.45
C GLU A 28 -1.06 8.02 -31.94
N ILE A 29 -2.17 7.56 -32.53
CA ILE A 29 -2.54 7.91 -33.90
C ILE A 29 -2.72 9.42 -34.06
N ALA A 30 -3.40 10.08 -33.11
CA ALA A 30 -3.61 11.53 -33.16
C ALA A 30 -2.28 12.30 -33.13
N VAL A 31 -1.35 11.94 -32.23
CA VAL A 31 -0.02 12.55 -32.13
C VAL A 31 0.78 12.33 -33.42
N ASN A 32 0.78 11.12 -33.98
CA ASN A 32 1.44 10.81 -35.25
C ASN A 32 0.86 11.61 -36.44
N LEU A 33 -0.39 12.05 -36.34
CA LEU A 33 -1.04 12.91 -37.33
C LEU A 33 -0.84 14.42 -37.06
N GLY A 34 0.05 14.77 -36.13
CA GLY A 34 0.36 16.16 -35.76
C GLY A 34 -0.73 16.80 -34.90
N ALA A 35 -1.37 16.03 -34.01
CA ALA A 35 -2.28 16.60 -33.02
C ALA A 35 -1.56 17.68 -32.19
N PRO A 36 -2.23 18.79 -31.89
CA PRO A 36 -1.64 19.86 -31.11
C PRO A 36 -1.58 19.45 -29.63
N ARG A 37 -0.72 20.12 -28.84
CA ARG A 37 -0.43 19.77 -27.44
C ARG A 37 -1.70 19.71 -26.58
N GLU A 38 -2.67 20.57 -26.85
CA GLU A 38 -3.94 20.67 -26.13
C GLU A 38 -4.74 19.36 -26.17
N VAL A 39 -4.57 18.56 -27.24
CA VAL A 39 -5.15 17.21 -27.31
C VAL A 39 -4.48 16.28 -26.31
N ILE A 40 -3.15 16.27 -26.24
CA ILE A 40 -2.41 15.45 -25.27
C ILE A 40 -2.83 15.83 -23.85
N ASP A 41 -2.84 17.13 -23.55
CA ASP A 41 -3.24 17.69 -22.26
C ASP A 41 -4.65 17.24 -21.86
N PHE A 42 -5.61 17.28 -22.79
CA PHE A 42 -6.96 16.77 -22.58
C PHE A 42 -6.97 15.30 -22.16
N PHE A 43 -6.23 14.44 -22.87
CA PHE A 43 -6.17 13.01 -22.53
C PHE A 43 -5.50 12.75 -21.18
N VAL A 44 -4.39 13.43 -20.88
CA VAL A 44 -3.70 13.29 -19.58
C VAL A 44 -4.66 13.63 -18.43
N LYS A 45 -5.37 14.77 -18.52
CA LYS A 45 -6.37 15.16 -17.52
C LYS A 45 -7.48 14.13 -17.37
N LYS A 46 -8.01 13.62 -18.49
CA LYS A 46 -9.04 12.57 -18.47
C LYS A 46 -8.55 11.27 -17.83
N PHE A 47 -7.27 10.92 -17.97
CA PHE A 47 -6.69 9.76 -17.30
C PHE A 47 -6.48 10.01 -15.81
N ILE A 48 -6.06 11.21 -15.40
CA ILE A 48 -5.96 11.61 -13.98
C ILE A 48 -7.33 11.54 -13.31
N GLU A 49 -8.38 12.12 -13.91
CA GLU A 49 -9.76 12.10 -13.39
C GLU A 49 -10.28 10.67 -13.12
N LYS A 50 -9.75 9.69 -13.85
CA LYS A 50 -10.11 8.28 -13.74
C LYS A 50 -9.19 7.47 -12.82
N GLY A 51 -8.19 8.09 -12.19
CA GLY A 51 -7.17 7.40 -11.40
C GLY A 51 -6.22 6.53 -12.23
N LEU A 52 -6.14 6.73 -13.55
CA LEU A 52 -5.30 5.95 -14.46
C LEU A 52 -3.91 6.57 -14.59
N LEU A 53 -3.22 6.76 -13.48
CA LEU A 53 -2.00 7.57 -13.41
C LEU A 53 -0.87 7.03 -14.30
N SER A 54 -0.73 5.70 -14.43
CA SER A 54 0.25 5.09 -15.33
C SER A 54 -0.01 5.43 -16.80
N THR A 55 -1.28 5.47 -17.20
CA THR A 55 -1.71 5.85 -18.55
C THR A 55 -1.59 7.36 -18.76
N ALA A 56 -1.91 8.16 -17.75
CA ALA A 56 -1.72 9.60 -17.77
C ALA A 56 -0.24 9.95 -17.96
N LEU A 57 0.66 9.28 -17.25
CA LEU A 57 2.10 9.47 -17.38
C LEU A 57 2.63 9.05 -18.75
N TRP A 58 2.15 7.93 -19.30
CA TRP A 58 2.47 7.53 -20.66
C TRP A 58 2.03 8.60 -21.68
N ALA A 59 0.80 9.10 -21.58
CA ALA A 59 0.29 10.14 -22.45
C ALA A 59 1.09 11.44 -22.32
N ALA A 60 1.48 11.81 -21.09
CA ALA A 60 2.25 13.01 -20.82
C ALA A 60 3.64 13.01 -21.51
N LYS A 61 4.26 11.83 -21.65
CA LYS A 61 5.53 11.66 -22.39
C LYS A 61 5.44 12.04 -23.86
N LEU A 62 4.24 12.11 -24.44
CA LEU A 62 4.03 12.55 -25.82
C LEU A 62 4.13 14.07 -25.98
N GLY A 63 4.34 14.83 -24.90
CA GLY A 63 4.63 16.27 -24.95
C GLY A 63 3.58 17.15 -24.29
N ALA A 64 3.04 16.73 -23.13
CA ALA A 64 2.11 17.52 -22.33
C ALA A 64 2.70 18.86 -21.86
N SER A 65 1.83 19.83 -21.56
CA SER A 65 2.23 21.15 -21.07
C SER A 65 2.80 21.10 -19.64
N PRO A 66 3.63 22.09 -19.25
CA PRO A 66 4.12 22.20 -17.88
C PRO A 66 3.03 22.24 -16.81
N GLU A 67 1.88 22.84 -17.10
CA GLU A 67 0.73 22.93 -16.20
C GLU A 67 0.10 21.54 -15.98
N VAL A 68 -0.10 20.77 -17.05
CA VAL A 68 -0.66 19.42 -16.96
C VAL A 68 0.30 18.45 -16.29
N LEU A 69 1.61 18.61 -16.52
CA LEU A 69 2.63 17.83 -15.81
C LEU A 69 2.63 18.12 -14.31
N GLU A 70 2.28 19.34 -13.90
CA GLU A 70 2.12 19.67 -12.48
C GLU A 70 0.89 18.99 -11.87
N GLU A 71 -0.26 19.04 -12.56
CA GLU A 71 -1.47 18.32 -12.15
C GLU A 71 -1.20 16.82 -12.02
N LEU A 72 -0.45 16.23 -12.97
CA LEU A 72 -0.05 14.83 -12.91
C LEU A 72 0.90 14.53 -11.74
N THR A 73 1.87 15.41 -11.50
CA THR A 73 2.82 15.26 -10.38
C THR A 73 2.07 15.22 -9.06
N GLU A 74 1.16 16.16 -8.85
CA GLU A 74 0.31 16.23 -7.67
C GLU A 74 -0.59 14.99 -7.53
N ALA A 75 -1.22 14.54 -8.62
CA ALA A 75 -2.04 13.33 -8.60
C ALA A 75 -1.23 12.08 -8.19
N CYS A 76 0.00 11.92 -8.71
CA CYS A 76 0.90 10.85 -8.30
C CYS A 76 1.33 10.96 -6.84
N ILE A 77 1.55 12.18 -6.31
CA ILE A 77 1.87 12.39 -4.89
C ILE A 77 0.70 11.94 -4.01
N LEU A 78 -0.52 12.34 -4.33
CA LEU A 78 -1.72 11.99 -3.56
C LEU A 78 -1.99 10.47 -3.56
N ASP A 79 -1.64 9.79 -4.65
CA ASP A 79 -1.72 8.32 -4.78
C ASP A 79 -0.53 7.60 -4.11
N GLY A 80 0.45 8.33 -3.58
CA GLY A 80 1.66 7.73 -2.98
C GLY A 80 2.61 7.10 -4.00
N TRP A 81 2.43 7.36 -5.31
CA TRP A 81 3.20 6.72 -6.36
C TRP A 81 4.51 7.47 -6.63
N VAL A 82 5.62 6.96 -6.07
CA VAL A 82 6.91 7.69 -6.07
C VAL A 82 7.52 7.78 -7.45
N VAL A 83 7.58 6.65 -8.16
CA VAL A 83 8.18 6.61 -9.52
C VAL A 83 7.39 7.52 -10.48
N GLY A 84 6.06 7.53 -10.37
CA GLY A 84 5.21 8.36 -11.23
C GLY A 84 5.38 9.85 -10.96
N SER A 85 5.42 10.27 -9.69
CA SER A 85 5.60 11.67 -9.31
C SER A 85 6.99 12.20 -9.71
N GLN A 86 8.05 11.41 -9.52
CA GLN A 86 9.40 11.77 -9.98
C GLN A 86 9.47 11.94 -11.50
N GLU A 87 8.90 11.00 -12.24
CA GLU A 87 8.94 11.04 -13.71
C GLU A 87 8.13 12.22 -14.25
N ALA A 88 6.95 12.51 -13.67
CA ALA A 88 6.15 13.67 -14.06
C ALA A 88 6.89 14.99 -13.79
N ALA A 89 7.50 15.15 -12.62
CA ALA A 89 8.32 16.32 -12.28
C ALA A 89 9.53 16.44 -13.24
N ARG A 90 10.17 15.32 -13.58
CA ARG A 90 11.30 15.27 -14.52
C ARG A 90 10.89 15.70 -15.92
N LEU A 91 9.72 15.27 -16.41
CA LEU A 91 9.18 15.73 -17.69
C LEU A 91 8.97 17.25 -17.72
N ARG A 92 8.67 17.85 -16.55
CA ARG A 92 8.59 19.31 -16.39
C ARG A 92 9.97 19.99 -16.30
N GLY A 93 11.05 19.21 -16.24
CA GLY A 93 12.43 19.73 -16.16
C GLY A 93 12.85 20.10 -14.74
N ARG A 94 12.20 19.54 -13.70
CA ARG A 94 12.56 19.77 -12.30
C ARG A 94 12.61 18.47 -11.50
N ALA A 95 13.18 18.54 -10.30
CA ALA A 95 13.02 17.48 -9.30
C ALA A 95 11.79 17.76 -8.41
N LEU A 96 11.37 16.76 -7.64
CA LEU A 96 10.47 16.98 -6.51
C LEU A 96 11.18 17.84 -5.46
N SER A 97 10.44 18.78 -4.90
CA SER A 97 10.87 19.54 -3.73
C SER A 97 10.83 18.67 -2.47
N THR A 98 11.49 19.13 -1.41
CA THR A 98 11.43 18.48 -0.09
C THR A 98 9.99 18.37 0.40
N GLU A 99 9.19 19.43 0.24
CA GLU A 99 7.80 19.46 0.69
C GLU A 99 6.93 18.44 -0.06
N GLU A 100 7.06 18.37 -1.38
CA GLU A 100 6.37 17.36 -2.20
C GLU A 100 6.77 15.94 -1.79
N THR A 101 8.06 15.73 -1.51
CA THR A 101 8.57 14.41 -1.10
C THR A 101 8.09 14.02 0.30
N GLU A 102 7.97 14.97 1.23
CA GLU A 102 7.38 14.74 2.55
C GLU A 102 5.87 14.43 2.47
N ARG A 103 5.15 15.08 1.55
CA ARG A 103 3.74 14.76 1.27
C ARG A 103 3.60 13.37 0.66
N LEU A 104 4.46 13.04 -0.30
CA LEU A 104 4.53 11.75 -0.95
C LEU A 104 4.82 10.62 0.06
N LEU A 105 5.73 10.84 1.01
CA LEU A 105 5.98 9.89 2.11
C LEU A 105 4.70 9.62 2.92
N ARG A 106 3.97 10.67 3.32
CA ARG A 106 2.70 10.51 4.05
C ARG A 106 1.66 9.72 3.24
N CYS A 107 1.52 10.01 1.95
CA CYS A 107 0.62 9.27 1.07
C CYS A 107 1.07 7.80 0.89
N ALA A 108 2.36 7.54 0.72
CA ALA A 108 2.91 6.18 0.62
C ALA A 108 2.66 5.35 1.89
N ILE A 109 2.79 5.97 3.07
CA ILE A 109 2.42 5.35 4.35
C ILE A 109 0.93 4.97 4.33
N PHE A 110 0.06 5.90 3.94
CA PHE A 110 -1.39 5.66 3.90
C PHE A 110 -1.77 4.54 2.92
N GLN A 111 -1.11 4.46 1.77
CA GLN A 111 -1.36 3.47 0.72
C GLN A 111 -0.74 2.10 0.99
N CYS A 112 -0.10 1.91 2.15
CA CYS A 112 0.50 0.65 2.55
C CYS A 112 1.60 0.11 1.63
N SER A 113 2.32 1.00 0.92
CA SER A 113 3.42 0.60 0.02
C SER A 113 4.78 0.78 0.68
N LEU A 114 5.36 -0.32 1.17
CA LEU A 114 6.68 -0.30 1.81
C LEU A 114 7.79 0.21 0.87
N ASN A 115 7.74 -0.19 -0.40
CA ASN A 115 8.73 0.22 -1.40
C ASN A 115 8.68 1.73 -1.67
N ASP A 116 7.48 2.31 -1.74
CA ASP A 116 7.32 3.75 -1.95
C ASP A 116 7.73 4.55 -0.70
N VAL A 117 7.44 4.05 0.50
CA VAL A 117 7.94 4.66 1.75
C VAL A 117 9.47 4.73 1.75
N GLU A 118 10.14 3.65 1.40
CA GLU A 118 11.61 3.60 1.33
C GLU A 118 12.18 4.56 0.29
N GLU A 119 11.59 4.57 -0.89
CA GLU A 119 12.06 5.43 -1.97
C GLU A 119 11.86 6.91 -1.62
N ALA A 120 10.73 7.28 -1.01
CA ALA A 120 10.51 8.63 -0.51
C ALA A 120 11.55 9.03 0.57
N LEU A 121 11.85 8.14 1.53
CA LEU A 121 12.90 8.38 2.54
C LEU A 121 14.29 8.53 1.91
N ARG A 122 14.59 7.74 0.88
CA ARG A 122 15.83 7.84 0.11
C ARG A 122 15.96 9.20 -0.57
N LEU A 123 14.86 9.72 -1.13
CA LEU A 123 14.82 11.04 -1.75
C LEU A 123 15.01 12.16 -0.72
N LEU A 124 14.40 12.03 0.46
CA LEU A 124 14.58 12.95 1.58
C LEU A 124 15.96 12.85 2.24
N LYS A 125 16.72 11.79 1.94
CA LYS A 125 18.02 11.47 2.54
C LYS A 125 17.96 11.40 4.07
N ARG A 126 16.85 10.90 4.61
CA ARG A 126 16.64 10.71 6.05
C ARG A 126 16.07 9.34 6.36
N ARG A 127 16.08 8.99 7.64
CA ARG A 127 15.41 7.79 8.15
C ARG A 127 13.95 8.10 8.50
N LEU A 128 13.14 7.05 8.56
CA LEU A 128 11.79 7.13 9.11
C LEU A 128 11.88 7.46 10.60
N ALA A 129 11.18 8.50 11.04
CA ALA A 129 11.15 8.84 12.45
C ALA A 129 10.32 7.81 13.23
N PRO A 130 10.61 7.57 14.53
CA PRO A 130 9.85 6.62 15.34
C PRO A 130 8.33 6.89 15.36
N GLN A 131 7.93 8.16 15.34
CA GLN A 131 6.53 8.56 15.30
C GLN A 131 5.87 8.20 13.97
N GLU A 132 6.56 8.41 12.84
CA GLU A 132 6.07 8.04 11.51
C GLU A 132 5.95 6.52 11.37
N LEU A 133 6.89 5.76 11.94
CA LEU A 133 6.79 4.29 11.98
C LEU A 133 5.61 3.82 12.82
N THR A 134 5.35 4.48 13.96
CA THR A 134 4.20 4.17 14.82
C THR A 134 2.88 4.42 14.07
N GLU A 135 2.78 5.54 13.34
CA GLU A 135 1.63 5.87 12.51
C GLU A 135 1.44 4.84 11.37
N LEU A 136 2.53 4.48 10.68
CA LEU A 136 2.53 3.43 9.66
C LEU A 136 1.99 2.12 10.21
N VAL A 137 2.54 1.62 11.32
CA VAL A 137 2.12 0.35 11.94
C VAL A 137 0.64 0.39 12.32
N LYS A 138 0.15 1.53 12.83
CA LYS A 138 -1.27 1.70 13.17
C LYS A 138 -2.16 1.63 11.94
N ILE A 139 -1.88 2.42 10.91
CA ILE A 139 -2.68 2.45 9.67
C ILE A 139 -2.72 1.06 9.02
N TRP A 140 -1.58 0.37 8.96
CA TRP A 140 -1.46 -0.93 8.32
C TRP A 140 -2.13 -2.02 9.13
N TRP A 141 -2.05 -1.93 10.47
CA TRP A 141 -2.78 -2.82 11.37
C TRP A 141 -4.29 -2.72 11.15
N ASP A 142 -4.82 -1.49 11.15
CA ASP A 142 -6.24 -1.21 10.94
C ASP A 142 -6.71 -1.68 9.56
N ALA A 143 -5.83 -1.65 8.56
CA ALA A 143 -6.08 -2.17 7.22
C ALA A 143 -5.88 -3.69 7.07
N GLY A 144 -5.49 -4.40 8.14
CA GLY A 144 -5.27 -5.85 8.13
C GLY A 144 -3.93 -6.32 7.55
N TRP A 145 -3.00 -5.39 7.26
CA TRP A 145 -1.66 -5.67 6.74
C TRP A 145 -0.66 -6.06 7.83
N ILE A 146 -1.04 -7.02 8.69
CA ILE A 146 -0.33 -7.35 9.93
C ILE A 146 1.12 -7.78 9.69
N TYR A 147 1.35 -8.68 8.73
CA TYR A 147 2.71 -9.10 8.39
C TYR A 147 3.54 -7.95 7.79
N GLY A 148 2.88 -7.04 7.06
CA GLY A 148 3.50 -5.81 6.56
C GLY A 148 4.01 -4.92 7.67
N CYS A 149 3.24 -4.74 8.75
CA CYS A 149 3.68 -4.00 9.94
C CYS A 149 4.97 -4.58 10.51
N TRP A 150 5.06 -5.91 10.63
CA TRP A 150 6.26 -6.56 11.15
C TRP A 150 7.48 -6.40 10.26
N ILE A 151 7.32 -6.54 8.94
CA ILE A 151 8.40 -6.26 7.98
C ILE A 151 8.87 -4.80 8.13
N ALA A 152 7.96 -3.84 8.19
CA ALA A 152 8.28 -2.43 8.33
C ALA A 152 9.04 -2.16 9.63
N MET A 153 8.59 -2.71 10.77
CA MET A 153 9.26 -2.55 12.06
C MET A 153 10.69 -3.11 12.06
N LYS A 154 10.90 -4.32 11.51
CA LYS A 154 12.25 -4.89 11.36
C LYS A 154 13.12 -4.01 10.47
N LYS A 155 12.55 -3.51 9.38
CA LYS A 155 13.29 -2.78 8.34
C LYS A 155 13.72 -1.39 8.80
N PHE A 156 12.82 -0.67 9.46
CA PHE A 156 13.07 0.71 9.90
C PHE A 156 13.64 0.80 11.32
N GLY A 157 13.68 -0.32 12.05
CA GLY A 157 14.21 -0.38 13.42
C GLY A 157 13.22 0.20 14.42
N ALA A 158 12.15 -0.54 14.69
CA ALA A 158 11.16 -0.14 15.68
C ALA A 158 11.74 -0.05 17.10
N PRO A 159 11.31 0.95 17.89
CA PRO A 159 11.61 0.98 19.32
C PRO A 159 10.97 -0.23 20.02
N LEU A 160 11.60 -0.70 21.09
CA LEU A 160 11.19 -1.92 21.81
C LEU A 160 9.73 -1.84 22.25
N GLU A 161 9.30 -0.69 22.73
CA GLU A 161 7.94 -0.44 23.23
C GLU A 161 6.89 -0.64 22.13
N LEU A 162 7.20 -0.26 20.88
CA LEU A 162 6.30 -0.48 19.74
C LEU A 162 6.23 -1.97 19.38
N VAL A 163 7.37 -2.67 19.42
CA VAL A 163 7.42 -4.12 19.17
C VAL A 163 6.63 -4.89 20.24
N GLU A 164 6.75 -4.51 21.51
CA GLU A 164 6.00 -5.10 22.61
C GLU A 164 4.50 -4.87 22.47
N SER A 165 4.08 -3.64 22.14
CA SER A 165 2.67 -3.34 21.88
C SER A 165 2.12 -4.14 20.70
N PHE A 166 2.91 -4.31 19.64
CA PHE A 166 2.52 -5.09 18.47
C PHE A 166 2.43 -6.59 18.78
N LEU A 167 3.36 -7.13 19.58
CA LEU A 167 3.33 -8.51 20.06
C LEU A 167 2.04 -8.79 20.86
N GLU A 168 1.69 -7.90 21.79
CA GLU A 168 0.46 -8.03 22.57
C GLU A 168 -0.78 -8.01 21.66
N GLY A 169 -0.83 -7.12 20.67
CA GLY A 169 -1.88 -7.13 19.65
C GLY A 169 -1.95 -8.47 18.90
N CYS A 170 -0.81 -9.04 18.53
CA CYS A 170 -0.75 -10.35 17.87
C CYS A 170 -1.25 -11.49 18.75
N ILE A 171 -0.98 -11.45 20.06
CA ILE A 171 -1.51 -12.41 21.03
C ILE A 171 -3.03 -12.28 21.14
N GLN A 172 -3.54 -11.05 21.22
CA GLN A 172 -4.98 -10.76 21.30
C GLN A 172 -5.73 -11.23 20.05
N GLU A 173 -5.11 -11.11 18.89
CA GLU A 173 -5.68 -11.53 17.61
C GLU A 173 -5.38 -12.99 17.24
N GLY A 174 -4.59 -13.73 18.02
CA GLY A 174 -4.34 -15.15 17.71
C GLY A 174 -3.31 -15.40 16.59
N TYR A 175 -2.44 -14.45 16.25
CA TYR A 175 -1.45 -14.60 15.18
C TYR A 175 -0.21 -15.39 15.62
N VAL A 176 -0.36 -16.72 15.78
CA VAL A 176 0.67 -17.60 16.38
C VAL A 176 2.02 -17.53 15.66
N GLU A 177 2.04 -17.60 14.33
CA GLU A 177 3.30 -17.59 13.57
C GLU A 177 4.08 -16.29 13.78
N LEU A 178 3.36 -15.18 13.86
CA LEU A 178 3.97 -13.87 14.02
C LEU A 178 4.47 -13.68 15.45
N VAL A 179 3.71 -14.13 16.45
CA VAL A 179 4.11 -14.16 17.86
C VAL A 179 5.40 -14.97 18.04
N GLU A 180 5.51 -16.15 17.44
CA GLU A 180 6.74 -16.97 17.47
C GLU A 180 7.92 -16.25 16.84
N GLU A 181 7.71 -15.60 15.69
CA GLU A 181 8.79 -14.88 15.01
C GLU A 181 9.27 -13.68 15.83
N ILE A 182 8.36 -12.87 16.36
CA ILE A 182 8.67 -11.68 17.15
C ILE A 182 9.45 -12.08 18.41
N THR A 183 8.94 -13.04 19.17
CA THR A 183 9.56 -13.49 20.44
C THR A 183 10.96 -14.06 20.20
N ARG A 184 11.14 -14.83 19.14
CA ARG A 184 12.46 -15.31 18.70
C ARG A 184 13.41 -14.17 18.35
N VAL A 185 12.97 -13.15 17.61
CA VAL A 185 13.81 -12.00 17.23
C VAL A 185 14.15 -11.14 18.45
N MET A 186 13.22 -10.99 19.40
CA MET A 186 13.44 -10.27 20.65
C MET A 186 14.30 -11.05 21.66
N GLY A 187 14.45 -12.37 21.50
CA GLY A 187 15.00 -13.23 22.55
C GLY A 187 14.13 -13.26 23.81
N LYS A 188 12.82 -13.00 23.68
CA LYS A 188 11.84 -13.01 24.76
C LYS A 188 11.15 -14.38 24.80
N GLU A 189 11.01 -14.96 25.98
CA GLU A 189 10.10 -16.09 26.20
C GLU A 189 8.70 -15.56 26.53
N LEU A 190 7.67 -16.20 25.99
CA LEU A 190 6.30 -15.90 26.37
C LEU A 190 6.00 -16.45 27.76
N THR A 191 5.24 -15.71 28.55
CA THR A 191 4.71 -16.26 29.80
C THR A 191 3.63 -17.31 29.51
N ARG A 192 3.37 -18.15 30.50
CA ARG A 192 2.28 -19.13 30.40
C ARG A 192 0.95 -18.42 30.13
N GLU A 193 0.69 -17.29 30.78
CA GLU A 193 -0.53 -16.49 30.62
C GLU A 193 -0.65 -15.90 29.21
N GLU A 194 0.45 -15.42 28.62
CA GLU A 194 0.47 -14.97 27.21
C GLU A 194 0.10 -16.11 26.25
N ILE A 195 0.66 -17.31 26.46
CA ILE A 195 0.37 -18.48 25.62
C ILE A 195 -1.08 -18.96 25.78
N GLU A 196 -1.61 -19.01 27.02
CA GLU A 196 -3.00 -19.38 27.29
C GLU A 196 -4.00 -18.39 26.65
N ARG A 197 -3.68 -17.08 26.66
CA ARG A 197 -4.46 -16.07 25.94
C ARG A 197 -4.41 -16.29 24.43
N LEU A 198 -3.23 -16.56 23.88
CA LEU A 198 -3.06 -16.85 22.46
C LEU A 198 -3.91 -18.06 22.02
N ILE A 199 -3.86 -19.16 22.77
CA ILE A 199 -4.66 -20.37 22.53
C ILE A 199 -6.15 -20.02 22.55
N SER A 200 -6.60 -19.34 23.61
CA SER A 200 -7.99 -18.94 23.77
C SER A 200 -8.47 -18.09 22.58
N ASN A 201 -7.66 -17.15 22.11
CA ASN A 201 -8.00 -16.29 20.98
C ASN A 201 -8.09 -17.06 19.66
N CYS A 202 -7.18 -18.01 19.40
CA CYS A 202 -7.30 -18.91 18.25
C CYS A 202 -8.60 -19.73 18.29
N LEU A 203 -8.96 -20.27 19.46
CA LEU A 203 -10.19 -21.04 19.62
C LEU A 203 -11.44 -20.20 19.37
N ARG A 204 -11.50 -18.96 19.88
CA ARG A 204 -12.60 -18.02 19.62
C ARG A 204 -12.79 -17.73 18.13
N LYS A 205 -11.71 -17.76 17.35
CA LYS A 205 -11.71 -17.56 15.89
C LYS A 205 -12.01 -18.83 15.08
N GLY A 206 -12.18 -19.98 15.74
CA GLY A 206 -12.38 -21.25 15.03
C GLY A 206 -11.08 -21.89 14.51
N GLU A 207 -9.91 -21.41 14.92
CA GLU A 207 -8.62 -21.80 14.35
C GLU A 207 -7.95 -22.94 15.14
N LEU A 208 -8.40 -24.19 14.92
CA LEU A 208 -7.86 -25.37 15.61
C LEU A 208 -6.35 -25.52 15.45
N LYS A 209 -5.84 -25.38 14.21
CA LYS A 209 -4.42 -25.58 13.90
C LYS A 209 -3.55 -24.56 14.63
N SER A 210 -3.96 -23.30 14.65
CA SER A 210 -3.28 -22.22 15.37
C SER A 210 -3.30 -22.50 16.88
N ALA A 211 -4.47 -22.85 17.44
CA ALA A 211 -4.59 -23.18 18.86
C ALA A 211 -3.70 -24.36 19.27
N GLN A 212 -3.66 -25.43 18.48
CA GLN A 212 -2.77 -26.58 18.70
C GLN A 212 -1.30 -26.19 18.60
N LYS A 213 -0.94 -25.31 17.67
CA LYS A 213 0.43 -24.82 17.52
C LYS A 213 0.84 -23.99 18.74
N ALA A 214 0.00 -23.04 19.17
CA ALA A 214 0.21 -22.25 20.38
C ALA A 214 0.28 -23.15 21.64
N ALA A 215 -0.57 -24.17 21.73
CA ALA A 215 -0.57 -25.12 22.83
C ALA A 215 0.74 -25.88 22.97
N LYS A 216 1.50 -26.09 21.89
CA LYS A 216 2.83 -26.73 21.91
C LYS A 216 3.96 -25.81 22.40
N LEU A 217 3.72 -24.50 22.50
CA LEU A 217 4.69 -23.55 23.07
C LEU A 217 4.87 -23.76 24.57
N ILE A 218 3.83 -24.27 25.23
CA ILE A 218 3.93 -24.93 26.53
C ILE A 218 3.81 -26.44 26.29
N PRO A 219 4.42 -27.33 27.07
CA PRO A 219 4.32 -28.77 26.82
C PRO A 219 2.94 -29.32 27.24
N ARG A 220 1.84 -28.81 26.66
CA ARG A 220 0.47 -29.29 26.87
C ARG A 220 -0.28 -29.50 25.56
N GLU A 221 -1.38 -30.24 25.66
CA GLU A 221 -2.36 -30.38 24.59
C GLU A 221 -3.61 -29.53 24.87
N LEU A 222 -4.46 -29.37 23.87
CA LEU A 222 -5.79 -28.80 24.06
C LEU A 222 -6.65 -29.76 24.89
N THR A 223 -7.37 -29.21 25.86
CA THR A 223 -8.30 -29.93 26.72
C THR A 223 -9.57 -30.31 25.97
N LEU A 224 -10.29 -31.31 26.49
CA LEU A 224 -11.60 -31.69 25.93
C LEU A 224 -12.60 -30.53 25.94
N ASP A 225 -12.55 -29.66 26.94
CA ASP A 225 -13.46 -28.52 27.04
C ASP A 225 -13.12 -27.43 26.02
N GLU A 226 -11.83 -27.18 25.74
CA GLU A 226 -11.39 -26.32 24.63
C GLU A 226 -11.85 -26.85 23.26
N LEU A 227 -11.79 -28.17 23.05
CA LEU A 227 -12.25 -28.81 21.82
C LEU A 227 -13.78 -28.74 21.66
N LYS A 228 -14.54 -28.93 22.76
CA LYS A 228 -16.00 -28.75 22.76
C LYS A 228 -16.37 -27.30 22.48
N TYR A 229 -15.68 -26.35 23.10
CA TYR A 229 -15.88 -24.92 22.86
C TYR A 229 -15.68 -24.58 21.38
N LEU A 230 -14.58 -25.04 20.79
CA LEU A 230 -14.32 -24.85 19.36
C LEU A 230 -15.43 -25.43 18.49
N ASN A 231 -15.92 -26.64 18.80
CA ASN A 231 -17.01 -27.26 18.05
C ASN A 231 -18.28 -26.39 18.10
N ASN A 232 -18.59 -25.78 19.24
CA ASN A 232 -19.74 -24.87 19.33
C ASN A 232 -19.52 -23.61 18.47
N VAL A 233 -18.33 -23.00 18.54
CA VAL A 233 -17.94 -21.85 17.70
C VAL A 233 -18.09 -22.17 16.20
N LEU A 234 -17.61 -23.33 15.75
CA LEU A 234 -17.69 -23.75 14.35
C LEU A 234 -19.13 -24.04 13.88
N ASN A 235 -20.01 -24.47 14.80
CA ASN A 235 -21.41 -24.74 14.51
C ASN A 235 -22.34 -23.53 14.74
N GLY A 236 -21.78 -22.37 15.11
CA GLY A 236 -22.54 -21.14 15.40
C GLY A 236 -23.49 -21.26 16.61
N GLN A 237 -23.14 -22.12 17.57
CA GLN A 237 -23.90 -22.39 18.79
C GLN A 237 -23.43 -21.56 19.98
#